data_AF-A0A8K0SIW0-F1
#
_entry.id   AF-A0A8K0SIW0-F1
#
_cell.length_a   1.000
_cell.length_b   1.000
_cell.length_c   1.000
_cell.angle_alpha   90.00
_cell.angle_beta   90.00
_cell.angle_gamma   90.00
#
_symmetry.space_group_name_H-M   'P 1'
#
loop_
_entity.id
_entity.type
_entity.pdbx_description
1 polymer ?
#
loop_
_entity_poly.entity_id
_entity_poly.type
_entity_poly.pdbx_seq_one_letter_code
_entity_poly.pdbx_strand_id
1 'polypeptide(L)'
;MIRGSISAEGSKSFSPILDTVGFFAPSVEDLQLLADAFRIVADSIPRPLSLQQSRFACIRTAQWGHANRDTVAALNAAVELLQQQGAEVVDVQLPTDFDDLHHWHRVLMQTNGAVTFYSDYISAGDQLDPLLRGYVENKGGWSHADRLEAMDGISKLRPLADSIIGAFTAVITPSAMGEAPAMTRENMKKRLLVVVTLMRPV
;
A
#
# COMPACT_ATOMS: atom_id res chain seq x y z
N MET A 1 2.88 6.52 6.73
CA MET A 1 4.21 6.08 7.16
C MET A 1 5.21 6.40 6.06
N ILE A 2 6.29 7.11 6.37
CA ILE A 2 7.32 7.46 5.39
C ILE A 2 8.18 6.22 5.15
N ARG A 3 8.42 5.87 3.88
CA ARG A 3 9.26 4.73 3.53
C ARG A 3 10.68 4.97 4.06
N GLY A 4 11.23 3.99 4.77
CA GLY A 4 12.59 4.08 5.32
C GLY A 4 12.69 4.79 6.67
N SER A 5 11.57 5.14 7.33
CA SER A 5 11.60 5.66 8.71
C SER A 5 12.03 4.65 9.76
N ILE A 6 11.94 3.35 9.44
CA ILE A 6 12.39 2.26 10.30
C ILE A 6 13.30 1.37 9.46
N SER A 7 14.45 0.98 10.01
CA SER A 7 15.36 0.05 9.35
C SER A 7 14.69 -1.31 9.15
N ALA A 8 14.79 -1.86 7.95
CA ALA A 8 14.39 -3.24 7.64
C ALA A 8 15.55 -4.24 7.87
N GLU A 9 16.69 -3.79 8.40
CA GLU A 9 17.83 -4.66 8.68
C GLU A 9 17.44 -5.80 9.65
N GLY A 10 17.96 -7.00 9.36
CA GLY A 10 17.62 -8.21 10.12
C GLY A 10 16.29 -8.86 9.74
N SER A 11 15.43 -8.21 8.94
CA SER A 11 14.25 -8.84 8.35
C SER A 11 14.60 -9.57 7.05
N LYS A 12 13.91 -10.69 6.75
CA LYS A 12 14.04 -11.34 5.43
C LYS A 12 13.42 -10.42 4.39
N SER A 13 14.26 -9.80 3.58
CA SER A 13 13.79 -9.01 2.45
C SER A 13 13.08 -9.91 1.43
N PHE A 14 12.05 -9.35 0.82
CA PHE A 14 11.40 -9.87 -0.37
C PHE A 14 11.74 -8.98 -1.58
N SER A 15 11.36 -7.71 -1.51
CA SER A 15 11.65 -6.70 -2.52
C SER A 15 12.23 -5.46 -1.84
N PRO A 16 13.57 -5.25 -1.85
CA PRO A 16 14.20 -4.15 -1.13
C PRO A 16 13.62 -2.76 -1.44
N ILE A 17 13.10 -2.55 -2.65
CA ILE A 17 12.51 -1.27 -3.07
C ILE A 17 11.06 -1.09 -2.60
N LEU A 18 10.36 -2.18 -2.25
CA LEU A 18 8.95 -2.16 -1.81
C LEU A 18 8.78 -2.46 -0.31
N ASP A 19 9.65 -3.29 0.26
CA ASP A 19 9.60 -3.72 1.65
C ASP A 19 9.60 -2.51 2.60
N THR A 20 8.68 -2.51 3.56
CA THR A 20 8.55 -1.49 4.59
C THR A 20 8.16 -2.16 5.90
N VAL A 21 8.86 -1.83 6.99
CA VAL A 21 8.49 -2.28 8.34
C VAL A 21 7.31 -1.44 8.82
N GLY A 22 6.28 -2.10 9.36
CA GLY A 22 5.10 -1.44 9.90
C GLY A 22 4.66 -2.02 11.24
N PHE A 23 3.69 -1.36 11.87
CA PHE A 23 3.13 -1.76 13.16
C PHE A 23 1.66 -2.16 13.04
N PHE A 24 1.24 -3.07 13.92
CA PHE A 24 -0.17 -3.33 14.19
C PHE A 24 -0.43 -2.95 15.64
N ALA A 25 -1.47 -2.14 15.87
CA ALA A 25 -1.89 -1.76 17.20
C ALA A 25 -3.41 -1.65 17.29
N PRO A 26 -4.02 -1.79 18.48
CA PRO A 26 -5.46 -1.68 18.66
C PRO A 26 -6.02 -0.27 18.45
N SER A 27 -5.18 0.76 18.54
CA SER A 27 -5.58 2.16 18.51
C SER A 27 -4.55 3.05 17.78
N VAL A 28 -4.95 4.28 17.43
CA VAL A 28 -4.04 5.27 16.82
C VAL A 28 -3.07 5.82 17.86
N GLU A 29 -3.49 5.91 19.11
CA GLU A 29 -2.69 6.34 20.25
C GLU A 29 -1.51 5.39 20.49
N ASP A 30 -1.75 4.08 20.37
CA ASP A 30 -0.69 3.07 20.47
C ASP A 30 0.28 3.13 19.28
N LEU A 31 -0.20 3.49 18.08
CA LEU A 31 0.67 3.75 16.93
C LEU A 31 1.55 4.99 17.16
N GLN A 32 1.04 6.03 17.82
CA GLN A 32 1.84 7.20 18.18
C GLN A 32 2.93 6.83 19.19
N LEU A 33 2.61 6.03 20.21
CA LEU A 33 3.60 5.54 21.18
C LEU A 33 4.75 4.78 20.50
N LEU A 34 4.41 3.91 19.53
CA LEU A 34 5.41 3.19 18.74
C LEU A 34 6.21 4.14 17.84
N ALA A 35 5.57 5.12 17.20
CA ALA A 35 6.25 6.12 16.39
C ALA A 35 7.28 6.92 17.23
N ASP A 36 6.92 7.31 18.45
CA ASP A 36 7.80 8.02 19.38
C ASP A 36 8.97 7.13 19.84
N ALA A 37 8.68 5.87 20.19
CA ALA A 37 9.69 4.91 20.62
C ALA A 37 10.74 4.64 19.54
N PHE A 38 10.30 4.57 18.27
CA PHE A 38 11.18 4.40 17.11
C PHE A 38 11.72 5.72 16.55
N ARG A 39 11.40 6.86 17.18
CA ARG A 39 11.83 8.21 16.77
C ARG A 39 11.55 8.50 15.30
N ILE A 40 10.36 8.13 14.83
CA ILE A 40 9.93 8.45 13.47
C ILE A 40 9.87 9.98 13.35
N VAL A 41 10.69 10.53 12.46
CA VAL A 41 10.75 11.97 12.22
C VAL A 41 9.57 12.37 11.35
N ALA A 42 8.74 13.28 11.86
CA ALA A 42 7.67 13.94 11.12
C ALA A 42 8.15 15.31 10.59
N ASP A 43 7.51 15.78 9.51
CA ASP A 43 7.83 17.07 8.90
C ASP A 43 7.37 18.26 9.78
N SER A 44 6.40 18.05 10.66
CA SER A 44 5.99 19.03 11.66
C SER A 44 5.58 18.36 12.97
N ILE A 45 5.17 19.18 13.94
CA ILE A 45 4.70 18.70 15.24
C ILE A 45 3.22 18.32 15.08
N PRO A 46 2.78 17.13 15.50
CA PRO A 46 1.38 16.74 15.46
C PRO A 46 0.50 17.79 16.15
N ARG A 47 -0.51 18.29 15.44
CA ARG A 47 -1.48 19.24 15.98
C ARG A 47 -2.86 18.58 16.04
N PRO A 48 -3.70 18.94 17.03
CA PRO A 48 -5.09 18.52 17.04
C PRO A 48 -5.77 18.91 15.71
N LEU A 49 -6.36 17.93 15.04
CA LEU A 49 -7.04 18.14 13.77
C LEU A 49 -8.46 18.65 14.02
N SER A 50 -8.80 19.82 13.47
CA SER A 50 -10.20 20.25 13.38
C SER A 50 -10.81 19.68 12.10
N LEU A 51 -11.85 18.86 12.26
CA LEU A 51 -12.55 18.25 11.12
C LEU A 51 -13.29 19.29 10.27
N GLN A 52 -13.84 20.35 10.88
CA GLN A 52 -14.61 21.40 10.21
C GLN A 52 -13.82 22.19 9.13
N GLN A 53 -12.49 22.16 9.19
CA GLN A 53 -11.61 22.84 8.23
C GLN A 53 -10.77 21.84 7.42
N SER A 54 -11.05 20.54 7.56
CA SER A 54 -10.29 19.49 6.91
C SER A 54 -10.90 19.11 5.56
N ARG A 55 -10.03 18.85 4.59
CA ARG A 55 -10.41 18.41 3.25
C ARG A 55 -9.87 17.01 3.03
N PHE A 56 -10.73 16.05 2.73
CA PHE A 56 -10.34 14.67 2.49
C PHE A 56 -10.58 14.32 1.02
N ALA A 57 -9.61 13.63 0.41
CA ALA A 57 -9.83 13.03 -0.90
C ALA A 57 -10.39 11.61 -0.72
N CYS A 58 -11.53 11.33 -1.32
CA CYS A 58 -12.03 9.97 -1.50
C CYS A 58 -11.52 9.45 -2.84
N ILE A 59 -10.57 8.50 -2.82
CA ILE A 59 -9.96 7.93 -4.02
C ILE A 59 -10.41 6.48 -4.19
N ARG A 60 -11.04 6.21 -5.33
CA ARG A 60 -11.36 4.86 -5.80
C ARG A 60 -10.29 4.45 -6.81
N THR A 61 -9.43 3.51 -6.43
CA THR A 61 -8.31 3.08 -7.28
C THR A 61 -8.80 2.25 -8.47
N ALA A 62 -7.90 1.92 -9.40
CA ALA A 62 -8.19 1.00 -10.51
C ALA A 62 -8.78 -0.35 -10.06
N GLN A 63 -8.54 -0.75 -8.80
CA GLN A 63 -9.07 -1.99 -8.24
C GLN A 63 -10.51 -1.86 -7.70
N TRP A 64 -11.10 -0.66 -7.68
CA TRP A 64 -12.43 -0.41 -7.11
C TRP A 64 -13.54 -1.30 -7.70
N GLY A 65 -13.44 -1.66 -8.98
CA GLY A 65 -14.39 -2.59 -9.62
C GLY A 65 -14.47 -3.98 -8.97
N HIS A 66 -13.49 -4.35 -8.13
CA HIS A 66 -13.46 -5.60 -7.38
C HIS A 66 -13.93 -5.45 -5.93
N ALA A 67 -14.32 -4.25 -5.49
CA ALA A 67 -14.80 -4.02 -4.14
C ALA A 67 -16.15 -4.71 -3.91
N ASN A 68 -16.25 -5.47 -2.83
CA ASN A 68 -17.46 -6.10 -2.35
C ASN A 68 -18.39 -5.06 -1.70
N ARG A 69 -19.65 -5.45 -1.50
CA ARG A 69 -20.71 -4.57 -0.98
C ARG A 69 -20.37 -3.99 0.40
N ASP A 70 -19.74 -4.78 1.26
CA ASP A 70 -19.29 -4.40 2.60
C ASP A 70 -18.19 -3.33 2.55
N THR A 71 -17.19 -3.46 1.69
CA THR A 71 -16.18 -2.41 1.47
C THR A 71 -16.81 -1.12 0.95
N VAL A 72 -17.75 -1.24 0.00
CA VAL A 72 -18.46 -0.06 -0.54
C VAL A 72 -19.25 0.63 0.57
N ALA A 73 -19.99 -0.14 1.37
CA ALA A 73 -20.77 0.39 2.50
C ALA A 73 -19.86 1.04 3.55
N ALA A 74 -18.73 0.43 3.89
CA ALA A 74 -17.77 0.98 4.85
C ALA A 74 -17.15 2.30 4.36
N LEU A 75 -16.79 2.39 3.08
CA LEU A 75 -16.28 3.64 2.51
C LEU A 75 -17.34 4.75 2.55
N ASN A 76 -18.58 4.44 2.15
CA ASN A 76 -19.68 5.41 2.18
C ASN A 76 -19.96 5.89 3.62
N ALA A 77 -19.99 4.97 4.59
CA ALA A 77 -20.17 5.33 5.99
C ALA A 77 -19.04 6.23 6.51
N ALA A 78 -17.78 5.97 6.13
CA ALA A 78 -16.65 6.82 6.49
C ALA A 78 -16.78 8.24 5.91
N VAL A 79 -17.22 8.36 4.65
CA VAL A 79 -17.48 9.65 4.00
C VAL A 79 -18.60 10.41 4.72
N GLU A 80 -19.72 9.74 5.01
CA GLU A 80 -20.86 10.33 5.72
C GLU A 80 -20.47 10.83 7.12
N LEU A 81 -19.72 10.03 7.89
CA LEU A 81 -19.27 10.40 9.22
C LEU A 81 -18.38 11.65 9.21
N LEU A 82 -17.47 11.77 8.23
CA LEU A 82 -16.62 12.95 8.10
C LEU A 82 -17.42 14.21 7.74
N GLN A 83 -18.35 14.08 6.79
CA GLN A 83 -19.22 15.18 6.39
C GLN A 83 -20.11 15.64 7.56
N GLN A 84 -20.63 14.72 8.37
CA GLN A 84 -21.41 15.05 9.58
C GLN A 84 -20.59 15.83 10.62
N GLN A 85 -19.27 15.62 10.67
CA GLN A 85 -18.35 16.38 11.52
C GLN A 85 -17.87 17.70 10.87
N GLY A 86 -18.41 18.06 9.70
CA GLY A 86 -18.14 19.30 9.00
C GLY A 86 -16.93 19.27 8.07
N ALA A 87 -16.33 18.10 7.81
CA ALA A 87 -15.24 17.99 6.86
C ALA A 87 -15.73 18.03 5.41
N GLU A 88 -14.94 18.61 4.52
CA GLU A 88 -15.14 18.51 3.07
C GLU A 88 -14.57 17.16 2.61
N VAL A 89 -15.38 16.36 1.91
CA VAL A 89 -14.91 15.12 1.27
C VAL A 89 -15.11 15.25 -0.23
N VAL A 90 -14.01 15.18 -0.98
CA VAL A 90 -13.98 15.35 -2.43
C VAL A 90 -13.69 14.01 -3.08
N ASP A 91 -14.56 13.56 -3.99
CA ASP A 91 -14.26 12.42 -4.84
C ASP A 91 -13.18 12.81 -5.87
N VAL A 92 -12.03 12.16 -5.79
CA VAL A 92 -10.88 12.43 -6.67
C VAL A 92 -10.67 11.24 -7.60
N GLN A 93 -10.70 11.50 -8.89
CA GLN A 93 -10.31 10.54 -9.91
C GLN A 93 -8.80 10.63 -10.14
N LEU A 94 -8.11 9.50 -10.08
CA LEU A 94 -6.71 9.45 -10.45
C LEU A 94 -6.54 9.61 -11.96
N PRO A 95 -5.49 10.31 -12.43
CA PRO A 95 -5.12 10.32 -13.85
C PRO A 95 -4.87 8.92 -14.40
N THR A 96 -5.05 8.76 -15.72
CA THR A 96 -4.80 7.49 -16.42
C THR A 96 -3.36 6.99 -16.29
N ASP A 97 -2.41 7.87 -15.96
CA ASP A 97 -1.03 7.50 -15.63
C ASP A 97 -0.95 6.45 -14.50
N PHE A 98 -1.95 6.38 -13.61
CA PHE A 98 -1.99 5.41 -12.51
C PHE A 98 -2.55 4.03 -12.90
N ASP A 99 -3.09 3.85 -14.11
CA ASP A 99 -3.76 2.61 -14.52
C ASP A 99 -2.79 1.41 -14.50
N ASP A 100 -1.53 1.64 -14.88
CA ASP A 100 -0.48 0.61 -14.91
C ASP A 100 0.20 0.37 -13.56
N LEU A 101 -0.09 1.16 -12.53
CA LEU A 101 0.59 1.09 -11.23
C LEU A 101 0.53 -0.33 -10.62
N HIS A 102 -0.63 -0.99 -10.69
CA HIS A 102 -0.78 -2.35 -10.18
C HIS A 102 0.07 -3.35 -10.98
N HIS A 103 0.17 -3.18 -12.29
CA HIS A 103 1.00 -4.00 -13.16
C HIS A 103 2.48 -3.80 -12.82
N TRP A 104 2.96 -2.56 -12.80
CA TRP A 104 4.35 -2.24 -12.47
C TRP A 104 4.74 -2.72 -11.07
N HIS A 105 3.88 -2.54 -10.06
CA HIS A 105 4.11 -3.07 -8.71
C HIS A 105 4.33 -4.60 -8.74
N ARG A 106 3.50 -5.33 -9.51
CA ARG A 106 3.64 -6.79 -9.66
C ARG A 106 4.95 -7.17 -10.34
N VAL A 107 5.35 -6.49 -11.41
CA VAL A 107 6.62 -6.75 -12.12
C VAL A 107 7.80 -6.53 -11.17
N LEU A 108 7.85 -5.40 -10.46
CA LEU A 108 8.93 -5.11 -9.51
C LEU A 108 8.98 -6.12 -8.37
N MET A 109 7.83 -6.40 -7.74
CA MET A 109 7.73 -7.37 -6.66
C MET A 109 8.26 -8.73 -7.11
N GLN A 110 7.80 -9.27 -8.23
CA GLN A 110 8.20 -10.61 -8.67
C GLN A 110 9.66 -10.68 -9.11
N THR A 111 10.14 -9.69 -9.88
CA THR A 111 11.54 -9.66 -10.33
C THR A 111 12.53 -9.45 -9.18
N ASN A 112 12.16 -8.69 -8.15
CA ASN A 112 12.98 -8.54 -6.95
C ASN A 112 12.95 -9.83 -6.11
N GLY A 113 11.77 -10.41 -5.91
CA GLY A 113 11.62 -11.68 -5.21
C GLY A 113 12.46 -12.80 -5.84
N ALA A 114 12.51 -12.85 -7.18
CA ALA A 114 13.35 -13.80 -7.91
C ALA A 114 14.84 -13.73 -7.50
N VAL A 115 15.36 -12.52 -7.34
CA VAL A 115 16.76 -12.29 -6.92
C VAL A 115 16.94 -12.58 -5.43
N THR A 116 16.05 -12.07 -4.58
CA THR A 116 16.18 -12.18 -3.11
C THR A 116 16.02 -13.61 -2.59
N PHE A 117 15.27 -14.46 -3.29
CA PHE A 117 15.06 -15.88 -2.94
C PHE A 117 15.98 -16.83 -3.71
N TYR A 118 16.91 -16.34 -4.54
CA TYR A 118 17.74 -17.21 -5.36
C TYR A 118 18.60 -18.17 -4.51
N SER A 119 19.21 -17.68 -3.43
CA SER A 119 20.01 -18.53 -2.52
C SER A 119 19.17 -19.62 -1.84
N ASP A 120 17.96 -19.28 -1.39
CA ASP A 120 17.03 -20.22 -0.79
C ASP A 120 16.58 -21.27 -1.81
N TYR A 121 16.35 -20.85 -3.05
CA TYR A 121 15.99 -21.74 -4.16
C TYR A 121 17.11 -22.74 -4.50
N ILE A 122 18.37 -22.29 -4.55
CA ILE A 122 19.51 -23.19 -4.79
C ILE A 122 19.69 -24.18 -3.63
N SER A 123 19.47 -23.74 -2.40
CA SER A 123 19.75 -24.56 -1.21
C SER A 123 18.61 -25.54 -0.87
N ALA A 124 17.36 -25.12 -1.06
CA ALA A 124 16.16 -25.85 -0.62
C ALA A 124 14.94 -25.52 -1.49
N GLY A 125 15.13 -25.38 -2.80
CA GLY A 125 14.07 -24.95 -3.72
C GLY A 125 12.82 -25.83 -3.71
N ASP A 126 12.97 -27.13 -3.47
CA ASP A 126 11.90 -28.11 -3.33
C ASP A 126 11.01 -27.89 -2.09
N GLN A 127 11.55 -27.24 -1.06
CA GLN A 127 10.85 -26.84 0.17
C GLN A 127 10.23 -25.44 0.08
N LEU A 128 10.57 -24.63 -0.92
CA LEU A 128 9.92 -23.35 -1.15
C LEU A 128 8.49 -23.52 -1.65
N ASP A 129 7.60 -22.63 -1.20
CA ASP A 129 6.25 -22.53 -1.73
C ASP A 129 6.27 -22.38 -3.26
N PRO A 130 5.40 -23.09 -4.00
CA PRO A 130 5.41 -23.07 -5.47
C PRO A 130 5.29 -21.67 -6.09
N LEU A 131 4.65 -20.72 -5.40
CA LEU A 131 4.55 -19.34 -5.86
C LEU A 131 5.91 -18.63 -5.80
N LEU A 132 6.62 -18.77 -4.68
CA LEU A 132 7.96 -18.19 -4.50
C LEU A 132 8.96 -18.81 -5.47
N ARG A 133 8.91 -20.14 -5.61
CA ARG A 133 9.69 -20.87 -6.61
C ARG A 133 9.43 -20.34 -8.01
N GLY A 134 8.16 -20.11 -8.35
CA GLY A 134 7.75 -19.58 -9.64
C GLY A 134 8.28 -18.17 -9.93
N TYR A 135 8.53 -17.34 -8.92
CA TYR A 135 9.17 -16.06 -9.11
C TYR A 135 10.65 -16.22 -9.51
N VAL A 136 11.40 -17.09 -8.81
CA VAL A 136 12.81 -17.38 -9.13
C VAL A 136 12.96 -18.01 -10.52
N GLU A 137 12.05 -18.91 -10.89
CA GLU A 137 11.97 -19.53 -12.23
C GLU A 137 11.48 -18.56 -13.32
N ASN A 138 11.15 -17.32 -12.98
CA ASN A 138 10.55 -16.32 -13.86
C ASN A 138 9.33 -16.82 -14.64
N LYS A 139 8.42 -17.56 -13.97
CA LYS A 139 7.15 -18.02 -14.58
C LYS A 139 6.25 -16.88 -15.07
N GLY A 140 6.47 -15.67 -14.56
CA GLY A 140 5.81 -14.46 -15.02
C GLY A 140 6.29 -13.97 -16.40
N GLY A 141 7.43 -14.47 -16.89
CA GLY A 141 7.97 -14.11 -18.20
C GLY A 141 8.52 -12.69 -18.28
N TRP A 142 8.92 -12.10 -17.15
CA TRP A 142 9.36 -10.70 -17.10
C TRP A 142 10.74 -10.53 -17.71
N SER A 143 10.85 -9.58 -18.62
CA SER A 143 12.11 -9.15 -19.22
C SER A 143 12.81 -8.12 -18.34
N HIS A 144 14.09 -7.84 -18.65
CA HIS A 144 14.78 -6.71 -18.03
C HIS A 144 14.13 -5.37 -18.42
N ALA A 145 13.62 -5.25 -19.64
CA ALA A 145 12.95 -4.05 -20.11
C ALA A 145 11.66 -3.78 -19.31
N ASP A 146 10.85 -4.80 -19.05
CA ASP A 146 9.61 -4.67 -18.26
C ASP A 146 9.93 -4.16 -16.84
N ARG A 147 11.03 -4.66 -16.26
CA ARG A 147 11.47 -4.22 -14.93
C ARG A 147 11.90 -2.74 -14.94
N LEU A 148 12.64 -2.30 -15.96
CA LEU A 148 13.03 -0.90 -16.11
C LEU A 148 11.82 0.01 -16.32
N GLU A 149 10.91 -0.39 -17.20
CA GLU A 149 9.66 0.32 -17.44
C GLU A 149 8.85 0.47 -16.15
N ALA A 150 8.73 -0.61 -15.36
CA ALA A 150 8.04 -0.56 -14.08
C ALA A 150 8.71 0.35 -13.04
N MET A 151 10.05 0.36 -12.98
CA MET A 151 10.80 1.27 -12.10
C MET A 151 10.56 2.73 -12.49
N ASP A 152 10.68 3.03 -13.78
CA ASP A 152 10.52 4.39 -14.31
C ASP A 152 9.08 4.88 -14.20
N GLY A 153 8.11 4.01 -14.49
CA GLY A 153 6.69 4.28 -14.36
C GLY A 153 6.31 4.67 -12.92
N ILE A 154 6.67 3.83 -11.94
CA ILE A 154 6.41 4.13 -10.52
C ILE A 154 7.13 5.40 -10.06
N SER A 155 8.36 5.64 -10.54
CA SER A 155 9.13 6.84 -10.18
C SER A 155 8.46 8.13 -10.69
N LYS A 156 7.90 8.10 -11.91
CA LYS A 156 7.16 9.23 -12.48
C LYS A 156 5.86 9.54 -11.72
N LEU A 157 5.21 8.52 -11.17
CA LEU A 157 3.96 8.70 -10.42
C LEU A 157 4.13 9.34 -9.05
N ARG A 158 5.31 9.24 -8.43
CA ARG A 158 5.56 9.79 -7.08
C ARG A 158 5.26 11.29 -6.97
N PRO A 159 5.88 12.19 -7.77
CA PRO A 159 5.59 13.62 -7.69
C PRO A 159 4.13 13.96 -8.05
N LEU A 160 3.50 13.17 -8.93
CA LEU A 160 2.10 13.35 -9.29
C LEU A 160 1.17 12.99 -8.11
N ALA A 161 1.45 11.87 -7.43
CA ALA A 161 0.73 11.47 -6.22
C ALA A 161 0.91 12.52 -5.12
N ASP A 162 2.14 13.00 -4.88
CA ASP A 162 2.43 14.04 -3.88
C ASP A 162 1.65 15.34 -4.19
N SER A 163 1.57 15.74 -5.47
CA SER A 163 0.80 16.91 -5.89
C SER A 163 -0.71 16.74 -5.68
N ILE A 164 -1.27 15.56 -5.98
CA ILE A 164 -2.70 15.29 -5.79
C ILE A 164 -3.03 15.28 -4.30
N ILE A 165 -2.23 14.58 -3.50
CA ILE A 165 -2.50 14.30 -2.09
C ILE A 165 -2.19 15.52 -1.23
N GLY A 166 -1.18 16.32 -1.59
CA GLY A 166 -0.78 17.52 -0.86
C GLY A 166 -1.85 18.61 -0.79
N ALA A 167 -2.89 18.54 -1.64
CA ALA A 167 -4.05 19.43 -1.62
C ALA A 167 -5.09 19.09 -0.52
N PHE A 168 -4.91 17.96 0.17
CA PHE A 168 -5.85 17.42 1.15
C PHE A 168 -5.17 17.17 2.50
N THR A 169 -5.98 17.13 3.56
CA THR A 169 -5.59 16.70 4.90
C THR A 169 -5.15 15.24 4.88
N ALA A 170 -5.94 14.38 4.24
CA ALA A 170 -5.65 12.97 4.06
C ALA A 170 -6.46 12.37 2.90
N VAL A 171 -6.05 11.18 2.46
CA VAL A 171 -6.79 10.36 1.49
C VAL A 171 -7.54 9.27 2.24
N ILE A 172 -8.76 9.01 1.81
CA ILE A 172 -9.59 7.88 2.21
C ILE A 172 -9.77 7.00 0.99
N THR A 173 -9.46 5.72 1.16
CA THR A 173 -9.58 4.71 0.13
C THR A 173 -9.84 3.37 0.82
N PRO A 174 -10.48 2.40 0.15
CA PRO A 174 -10.66 1.07 0.70
C PRO A 174 -9.35 0.43 1.14
N SER A 175 -9.36 -0.18 2.32
CA SER A 175 -8.24 -0.98 2.77
C SER A 175 -8.25 -2.38 2.16
N ALA A 176 -9.42 -3.02 2.08
CA ALA A 176 -9.63 -4.38 1.59
C ALA A 176 -10.72 -4.43 0.49
N MET A 177 -10.73 -5.49 -0.34
CA MET A 177 -11.84 -5.76 -1.26
C MET A 177 -13.13 -6.10 -0.52
N GLY A 178 -13.02 -6.64 0.69
CA GLY A 178 -14.12 -6.97 1.58
C GLY A 178 -13.59 -7.66 2.84
N GLU A 179 -14.49 -8.21 3.63
CA GLU A 179 -14.22 -9.00 4.81
C GLU A 179 -13.23 -10.13 4.52
N ALA A 180 -12.44 -10.45 5.54
CA ALA A 180 -11.52 -11.57 5.48
C ALA A 180 -12.30 -12.84 5.11
N PRO A 181 -11.94 -13.54 4.03
CA PRO A 181 -12.67 -14.71 3.61
C PRO A 181 -12.50 -15.83 4.65
N ALA A 182 -13.54 -16.66 4.79
CA ALA A 182 -13.43 -17.87 5.61
C ALA A 182 -12.23 -18.71 5.16
N MET A 183 -11.44 -19.18 6.13
CA MET A 183 -10.22 -19.95 5.90
C MET A 183 -10.56 -21.35 5.39
N THR A 184 -10.78 -21.46 4.09
CA THR A 184 -10.93 -22.72 3.36
C THR A 184 -9.71 -22.94 2.47
N ARG A 185 -9.39 -24.20 2.15
CA ARG A 185 -8.26 -24.54 1.26
C ARG A 185 -8.31 -23.81 -0.09
N GLU A 186 -9.50 -23.42 -0.54
CA GLU A 186 -9.75 -22.75 -1.81
C GLU A 186 -9.60 -21.22 -1.72
N ASN A 187 -9.95 -20.61 -0.58
CA ASN A 187 -9.96 -19.16 -0.38
C ASN A 187 -8.59 -18.54 -0.03
N MET A 188 -7.54 -19.34 0.20
CA MET A 188 -6.18 -18.84 0.48
C MET A 188 -5.56 -18.02 -0.68
N LYS A 189 -6.20 -17.96 -1.85
CA LYS A 189 -5.73 -17.22 -3.04
C LYS A 189 -6.31 -15.81 -3.18
N LYS A 190 -7.23 -15.37 -2.30
CA LYS A 190 -7.81 -14.03 -2.37
C LYS A 190 -6.82 -13.02 -1.80
N ARG A 191 -6.15 -12.29 -2.69
CA ARG A 191 -5.17 -11.25 -2.36
C ARG A 191 -5.87 -9.92 -2.14
N LEU A 192 -5.54 -9.23 -1.05
CA LEU A 192 -5.45 -7.78 -1.05
C LEU A 192 -4.36 -7.28 -0.11
N LEU A 193 -3.69 -6.18 -0.49
CA LEU A 193 -3.67 -4.89 0.21
C LEU A 193 -2.60 -4.03 -0.49
N VAL A 194 -2.99 -3.00 -1.24
CA VAL A 194 -2.13 -1.83 -1.40
C VAL A 194 -2.87 -0.70 -0.70
N VAL A 195 -2.77 -0.69 0.63
CA VAL A 195 -3.08 0.51 1.42
C VAL A 195 -1.87 1.41 1.31
N VAL A 196 -1.93 2.35 0.36
CA VAL A 196 -1.13 3.56 0.44
C VAL A 196 -2.04 4.61 1.10
N THR A 197 -2.22 4.50 2.41
CA THR A 197 -2.67 5.65 3.20
C THR A 197 -1.46 6.58 3.32
N LEU A 198 -1.30 7.46 2.34
CA LEU A 198 -0.47 8.65 2.48
C LEU A 198 -1.23 9.62 3.37
N MET A 199 -1.20 9.35 4.67
CA MET A 199 -1.38 10.41 5.64
C MET A 199 -0.11 11.25 5.60
N ARG A 200 -0.31 12.53 5.31
CA ARG A 200 0.70 13.55 5.57
C ARG A 200 1.17 13.35 7.02
N PRO A 201 2.47 13.19 7.29
CA PRO A 201 2.96 13.48 8.62
C PRO A 201 2.66 14.96 8.82
N VAL A 202 1.65 15.26 9.63
CA VAL A 202 1.62 16.56 10.29
C VAL A 202 2.74 16.48 11.31
#